data_AF-A0A023GKL6-F1
#
_entry.id   AF-A0A023GKL6-F1
#
_cell.length_a   1.000
_cell.length_b   1.000
_cell.length_c   1.000
_cell.angle_alpha   90.00
_cell.angle_beta   90.00
_cell.angle_gamma   90.00
#
_symmetry.space_group_name_H-M   'P 1'
#
loop_
_entity.id
_entity.type
_entity.pdbx_description
1 polymer ?
#
loop_
_entity_poly.entity_id
_entity_poly.type
_entity_poly.pdbx_seq_one_letter_code
_entity_poly.pdbx_strand_id
1 'polypeptide(L)'
;MADAQYHEVDGYYINRRFPEEVVRSALRYKPQPGDLFIVSYPKCGTTWMQHIVYNIINNRPPPRNQLAAWIEMPFLEAQGAEAVEDMRRPGPIKTHMAFRFQPYSKQAKYIYVARNPYDCCVSFFYHTRDMPEYHFQHGTFDEFFDMFVEGKVDFGDYFDNLISWYDHRHDPNVLFVTYEQLKKDIKAWVLKVADFIDEKYGQKLRTDESYFNNVLENISIKRMKDGVNDSLMSVFDDVKSLPGGKVPKWVAVLAEAMSEEATKNTMNGDFVRKGIVGDWRNHFSSDQVERLKQRIQEKTLGRDVMDLWKDTDIP
;
A
#
# COMPACT_ATOMS: atom_id res chain seq x y z
N MET A 1 -9.50 20.25 13.61
CA MET A 1 -10.27 19.56 12.54
C MET A 1 -9.64 18.23 12.13
N ALA A 2 -8.30 18.05 12.19
CA ALA A 2 -7.66 16.73 11.97
C ALA A 2 -7.89 15.69 13.09
N ASP A 3 -7.90 16.09 14.37
CA ASP A 3 -8.06 15.16 15.52
C ASP A 3 -9.39 14.38 15.55
N ALA A 4 -10.41 14.84 14.83
CA ALA A 4 -11.68 14.12 14.74
C ALA A 4 -11.61 12.92 13.79
N GLN A 5 -10.68 12.89 12.84
CA GLN A 5 -10.62 11.90 11.75
C GLN A 5 -9.76 10.69 12.06
N TYR A 6 -8.90 10.78 13.06
CA TYR A 6 -7.97 9.72 13.44
C TYR A 6 -8.24 9.26 14.87
N HIS A 7 -7.83 8.04 15.16
CA HIS A 7 -7.86 7.46 16.49
C HIS A 7 -6.61 6.60 16.70
N GLU A 8 -6.39 6.21 17.95
CA GLU A 8 -5.36 5.25 18.32
C GLU A 8 -6.02 3.95 18.77
N VAL A 9 -5.66 2.84 18.13
CA VAL A 9 -6.14 1.49 18.49
C VAL A 9 -4.95 0.67 18.98
N ASP A 10 -4.89 0.42 20.28
CA ASP A 10 -3.80 -0.34 20.92
C ASP A 10 -2.39 0.21 20.55
N GLY A 11 -2.24 1.55 20.48
CA GLY A 11 -1.00 2.24 20.09
C GLY A 11 -0.86 2.52 18.59
N TYR A 12 -1.77 2.03 17.75
CA TYR A 12 -1.73 2.18 16.29
C TYR A 12 -2.58 3.37 15.83
N TYR A 13 -1.92 4.42 15.31
CA TYR A 13 -2.58 5.63 14.80
C TYR A 13 -3.12 5.41 13.39
N ILE A 14 -4.43 5.52 13.22
CA ILE A 14 -5.13 5.23 11.96
C ILE A 14 -6.40 6.07 11.82
N ASN A 15 -6.90 6.24 10.60
CA ASN A 15 -8.15 6.94 10.32
C ASN A 15 -9.36 6.18 10.89
N ARG A 16 -10.37 6.89 11.41
CA ARG A 16 -11.58 6.31 12.01
C ARG A 16 -12.46 5.53 11.05
N ARG A 17 -12.24 5.64 9.73
CA ARG A 17 -12.89 4.77 8.72
C ARG A 17 -12.53 3.29 8.91
N PHE A 18 -11.47 3.00 9.64
CA PHE A 18 -11.09 1.64 10.03
C PHE A 18 -11.71 1.33 11.40
N PRO A 19 -12.70 0.44 11.49
CA PRO A 19 -13.34 0.12 12.77
C PRO A 19 -12.35 -0.48 13.76
N GLU A 20 -12.43 -0.10 15.04
CA GLU A 20 -11.44 -0.50 16.03
C GLU A 20 -11.33 -2.02 16.19
N GLU A 21 -12.46 -2.73 16.14
CA GLU A 21 -12.50 -4.19 16.23
C GLU A 21 -11.83 -4.88 15.04
N VAL A 22 -11.93 -4.27 13.85
CA VAL A 22 -11.26 -4.76 12.64
C VAL A 22 -9.75 -4.54 12.75
N VAL A 23 -9.33 -3.35 13.21
CA VAL A 23 -7.91 -3.04 13.46
C VAL A 23 -7.33 -3.95 14.55
N ARG A 24 -8.04 -4.19 15.66
CA ARG A 24 -7.60 -5.14 16.69
C ARG A 24 -7.51 -6.57 16.16
N SER A 25 -8.44 -6.98 15.29
CA SER A 25 -8.40 -8.28 14.61
C SER A 25 -7.15 -8.40 13.73
N ALA A 26 -6.84 -7.35 12.97
CA ALA A 26 -5.63 -7.25 12.15
C ALA A 26 -4.35 -7.36 12.98
N LEU A 27 -4.22 -6.58 14.06
CA LEU A 27 -3.06 -6.58 14.96
C LEU A 27 -2.84 -7.93 15.66
N ARG A 28 -3.91 -8.71 15.86
CA ARG A 28 -3.87 -10.03 16.52
C ARG A 28 -3.77 -11.20 15.54
N TYR A 29 -3.74 -10.93 14.24
CA TYR A 29 -3.61 -11.99 13.25
C TYR A 29 -2.37 -12.84 13.55
N LYS A 30 -2.45 -14.15 13.28
CA LYS A 30 -1.31 -15.05 13.44
C LYS A 30 -0.93 -15.55 12.05
N PRO A 31 0.18 -15.06 11.46
CA PRO A 31 0.58 -15.48 10.14
C PRO A 31 0.76 -16.99 10.06
N GLN A 32 0.21 -17.58 9.00
CA GLN A 32 0.35 -18.99 8.68
C GLN A 32 1.63 -19.22 7.85
N PRO A 33 2.18 -20.45 7.87
CA PRO A 33 3.28 -20.80 6.99
C PRO A 33 2.93 -20.56 5.51
N GLY A 34 3.78 -19.82 4.80
CA GLY A 34 3.57 -19.48 3.39
C GLY A 34 2.70 -18.24 3.14
N ASP A 35 2.24 -17.55 4.18
CA ASP A 35 1.63 -16.23 4.03
C ASP A 35 2.60 -15.27 3.36
N LEU A 36 2.06 -14.42 2.46
CA LEU A 36 2.85 -13.47 1.70
C LEU A 36 2.26 -12.07 1.90
N PHE A 37 2.97 -11.24 2.67
CA PHE A 37 2.58 -9.88 2.95
C PHE A 37 3.22 -8.91 1.96
N ILE A 38 2.42 -7.97 1.46
CA ILE A 38 2.87 -6.79 0.73
C ILE A 38 2.76 -5.62 1.68
N VAL A 39 3.90 -5.17 2.16
CA VAL A 39 4.02 -4.14 3.19
C VAL A 39 4.59 -2.87 2.58
N SER A 40 4.09 -1.72 3.00
CA SER A 40 4.64 -0.41 2.63
C SER A 40 3.99 0.67 3.46
N TYR A 41 4.66 1.80 3.68
CA TYR A 41 3.92 3.00 4.05
C TYR A 41 2.94 3.40 2.92
N PRO A 42 1.79 4.02 3.21
CA PRO A 42 0.87 4.47 2.18
C PRO A 42 1.58 5.19 1.02
N LYS A 43 1.13 4.90 -0.20
CA LYS A 43 1.58 5.58 -1.43
C LYS A 43 3.03 5.33 -1.85
N CYS A 44 3.67 4.30 -1.28
CA CYS A 44 4.97 3.82 -1.74
C CYS A 44 4.90 2.81 -2.90
N GLY A 45 3.72 2.54 -3.47
CA GLY A 45 3.57 1.64 -4.63
C GLY A 45 2.98 0.25 -4.31
N THR A 46 2.29 0.12 -3.18
CA THR A 46 1.65 -1.11 -2.70
C THR A 46 0.80 -1.80 -3.77
N THR A 47 -0.07 -1.04 -4.45
CA THR A 47 -0.95 -1.57 -5.50
C THR A 47 -0.15 -2.17 -6.65
N TRP A 48 0.96 -1.54 -7.04
CA TRP A 48 1.80 -2.08 -8.11
C TRP A 48 2.43 -3.41 -7.70
N MET A 49 2.93 -3.51 -6.47
CA MET A 49 3.48 -4.75 -5.95
C MET A 49 2.42 -5.85 -5.75
N GLN A 50 1.21 -5.51 -5.30
CA GLN A 50 0.08 -6.45 -5.28
C GLN A 50 -0.18 -7.00 -6.68
N HIS A 51 -0.25 -6.14 -7.70
CA HIS A 51 -0.45 -6.56 -9.09
C HIS A 51 0.71 -7.44 -9.60
N ILE A 52 1.96 -7.12 -9.26
CA ILE A 52 3.13 -7.94 -9.60
C ILE A 52 2.98 -9.35 -9.03
N VAL A 53 2.83 -9.46 -7.71
CA VAL A 53 2.71 -10.74 -7.02
C VAL A 53 1.50 -11.54 -7.52
N TYR A 54 0.37 -10.86 -7.67
CA TYR A 54 -0.86 -11.49 -8.14
C TYR A 54 -0.71 -12.08 -9.55
N ASN A 55 -0.12 -11.33 -10.49
CA ASN A 55 0.11 -11.81 -11.85
C ASN A 55 1.13 -12.95 -11.90
N ILE A 56 2.19 -12.90 -11.07
CA ILE A 56 3.17 -13.98 -10.96
C ILE A 56 2.48 -15.29 -10.53
N ILE A 57 1.58 -15.23 -9.55
CA ILE A 57 0.89 -16.41 -9.00
C ILE A 57 -0.21 -16.92 -9.94
N ASN A 58 -1.03 -16.02 -10.49
CA ASN A 58 -2.28 -16.37 -11.16
C ASN A 58 -2.26 -16.28 -12.68
N ASN A 59 -1.23 -15.69 -13.28
CA ASN A 59 -1.11 -15.44 -14.72
C ASN A 59 -2.31 -14.69 -15.33
N ARG A 60 -2.87 -13.76 -14.58
CA ARG A 60 -3.99 -12.92 -15.02
C ARG A 60 -3.97 -11.60 -14.23
N PRO A 61 -4.54 -10.52 -14.78
CA PRO A 61 -4.72 -9.31 -14.00
C PRO A 61 -5.71 -9.56 -12.84
N PRO A 62 -5.60 -8.78 -11.74
CA PRO A 62 -6.61 -8.79 -10.69
C PRO A 62 -8.02 -8.51 -11.24
N PRO A 63 -9.08 -8.97 -10.53
CA PRO A 63 -10.44 -8.62 -10.87
C PRO A 63 -10.64 -7.11 -10.99
N ARG A 64 -11.45 -6.68 -11.96
CA ARG A 64 -11.85 -5.27 -12.11
C ARG A 64 -12.93 -4.84 -11.13
N ASN A 65 -13.65 -5.79 -10.54
CA ASN A 65 -14.59 -5.53 -9.46
C ASN A 65 -13.80 -5.41 -8.15
N GLN A 66 -14.02 -4.33 -7.40
CA GLN A 66 -13.18 -4.03 -6.24
C GLN A 66 -13.36 -5.03 -5.11
N LEU A 67 -14.58 -5.52 -4.90
CA LEU A 67 -14.86 -6.53 -3.89
C LEU A 67 -14.17 -7.87 -4.22
N ALA A 68 -14.23 -8.30 -5.49
CA ALA A 68 -13.53 -9.49 -5.95
C ALA A 68 -12.00 -9.33 -5.80
N ALA A 69 -11.46 -8.13 -6.08
CA ALA A 69 -10.05 -7.84 -5.83
C ALA A 69 -9.70 -7.91 -4.34
N TRP A 70 -10.55 -7.42 -3.43
CA TRP A 70 -10.36 -7.51 -1.98
C TRP A 70 -10.50 -8.92 -1.41
N ILE A 71 -11.27 -9.80 -2.05
CA ILE A 71 -11.33 -11.23 -1.69
C ILE A 71 -9.99 -11.92 -2.01
N GLU A 72 -9.38 -11.57 -3.14
CA GLU A 72 -8.15 -12.22 -3.59
C GLU A 72 -6.86 -11.54 -3.11
N MET A 73 -6.94 -10.27 -2.69
CA MET A 73 -5.81 -9.45 -2.25
C MET A 73 -6.22 -8.58 -1.04
N PRO A 74 -6.55 -9.20 0.10
CA PRO A 74 -7.12 -8.52 1.25
C PRO A 74 -6.16 -7.48 1.84
N PHE A 75 -6.72 -6.36 2.28
CA PHE A 75 -6.08 -5.33 3.08
C PHE A 75 -6.40 -5.58 4.56
N LEU A 76 -5.40 -6.07 5.29
CA LEU A 76 -5.54 -6.59 6.65
C LEU A 76 -6.18 -5.58 7.61
N GLU A 77 -5.75 -4.32 7.60
CA GLU A 77 -6.31 -3.28 8.47
C GLU A 77 -7.77 -2.94 8.15
N ALA A 78 -8.19 -3.07 6.89
CA ALA A 78 -9.54 -2.74 6.45
C ALA A 78 -10.55 -3.88 6.64
N GLN A 79 -10.09 -5.12 6.62
CA GLN A 79 -10.96 -6.29 6.56
C GLN A 79 -10.75 -7.28 7.73
N GLY A 80 -9.65 -7.14 8.48
CA GLY A 80 -9.32 -7.97 9.63
C GLY A 80 -8.79 -9.37 9.25
N ALA A 81 -8.53 -10.18 10.27
CA ALA A 81 -7.97 -11.53 10.10
C ALA A 81 -8.85 -12.46 9.25
N GLU A 82 -10.17 -12.38 9.40
CA GLU A 82 -11.13 -13.27 8.72
C GLU A 82 -11.01 -13.19 7.20
N ALA A 83 -10.82 -11.99 6.64
CA ALA A 83 -10.65 -11.83 5.19
C ALA A 83 -9.36 -12.51 4.67
N VAL A 84 -8.32 -12.55 5.50
CA VAL A 84 -7.08 -13.26 5.17
C VAL A 84 -7.26 -14.79 5.30
N GLU A 85 -8.09 -15.24 6.25
CA GLU A 85 -8.45 -16.65 6.41
C GLU A 85 -9.30 -17.17 5.25
N ASP A 86 -10.20 -16.35 4.70
CA ASP A 86 -11.04 -16.66 3.54
C ASP A 86 -10.29 -16.61 2.19
N MET A 87 -9.17 -15.90 2.12
CA MET A 87 -8.42 -15.69 0.88
C MET A 87 -7.85 -17.02 0.34
N ARG A 88 -7.96 -17.23 -0.98
CA ARG A 88 -7.26 -18.32 -1.66
C ARG A 88 -5.74 -18.16 -1.57
N ARG A 89 -5.04 -19.24 -1.18
CA ARG A 89 -3.58 -19.25 -1.02
C ARG A 89 -2.85 -19.98 -2.15
N PRO A 90 -1.60 -19.59 -2.50
CA PRO A 90 -0.92 -18.37 -2.02
C PRO A 90 -1.54 -17.11 -2.66
N GLY A 91 -1.52 -15.99 -1.94
CA GLY A 91 -2.07 -14.71 -2.40
C GLY A 91 -1.45 -13.53 -1.62
N PRO A 92 -1.47 -12.31 -2.17
CA PRO A 92 -0.88 -11.14 -1.52
C PRO A 92 -1.78 -10.55 -0.44
N ILE A 93 -1.31 -10.56 0.80
CA ILE A 93 -1.95 -9.87 1.93
C ILE A 93 -1.38 -8.46 2.02
N LYS A 94 -2.19 -7.43 1.78
CA LYS A 94 -1.75 -6.03 1.90
C LYS A 94 -1.79 -5.57 3.36
N THR A 95 -0.79 -4.78 3.73
CA THR A 95 -0.80 -4.02 4.98
C THR A 95 0.12 -2.79 4.91
N HIS A 96 -0.16 -1.81 5.74
CA HIS A 96 0.61 -0.58 5.94
C HIS A 96 1.29 -0.50 7.32
N MET A 97 1.20 -1.58 8.11
CA MET A 97 1.77 -1.63 9.46
C MET A 97 3.29 -1.40 9.48
N ALA A 98 3.74 -0.56 10.42
CA ALA A 98 5.14 -0.53 10.82
C ALA A 98 5.51 -1.88 11.47
N PHE A 99 6.79 -2.27 11.42
CA PHE A 99 7.23 -3.60 11.85
C PHE A 99 6.80 -3.93 13.28
N ARG A 100 6.83 -2.95 14.20
CA ARG A 100 6.40 -3.11 15.59
C ARG A 100 4.93 -3.55 15.78
N PHE A 101 4.07 -3.27 14.80
CA PHE A 101 2.66 -3.65 14.83
C PHE A 101 2.36 -4.85 13.92
N GLN A 102 3.26 -5.14 12.98
CA GLN A 102 3.08 -6.21 12.02
C GLN A 102 2.97 -7.56 12.74
N PRO A 103 1.90 -8.34 12.49
CA PRO A 103 1.90 -9.77 12.76
C PRO A 103 3.07 -10.44 12.04
N TYR A 104 4.13 -10.75 12.79
CA TYR A 104 5.37 -11.27 12.25
C TYR A 104 5.55 -12.77 12.54
N SER A 105 5.94 -13.53 11.53
CA SER A 105 6.33 -14.93 11.64
C SER A 105 7.49 -15.24 10.70
N LYS A 106 8.48 -15.99 11.19
CA LYS A 106 9.60 -16.47 10.37
C LYS A 106 9.18 -17.44 9.26
N GLN A 107 7.95 -17.96 9.32
CA GLN A 107 7.38 -18.89 8.33
C GLN A 107 6.53 -18.18 7.26
N ALA A 108 6.26 -16.88 7.43
CA ALA A 108 5.64 -16.03 6.42
C ALA A 108 6.72 -15.23 5.68
N LYS A 109 6.37 -14.69 4.52
CA LYS A 109 7.23 -13.84 3.68
C LYS A 109 6.67 -12.43 3.62
N TYR A 110 7.56 -11.44 3.59
CA TYR A 110 7.22 -10.03 3.60
C TYR A 110 7.94 -9.33 2.45
N ILE A 111 7.22 -8.66 1.57
CA ILE A 111 7.80 -7.77 0.55
C ILE A 111 7.53 -6.34 1.02
N TYR A 112 8.57 -5.65 1.47
CA TYR A 112 8.47 -4.26 1.88
C TYR A 112 8.83 -3.34 0.72
N VAL A 113 7.92 -2.42 0.37
CA VAL A 113 8.11 -1.42 -0.69
C VAL A 113 8.31 -0.05 -0.08
N ALA A 114 9.52 0.48 -0.19
CA ALA A 114 9.84 1.86 0.15
C ALA A 114 9.69 2.78 -1.07
N ARG A 115 9.51 4.07 -0.86
CA ARG A 115 9.56 5.11 -1.91
C ARG A 115 10.12 6.38 -1.31
N ASN A 116 10.83 7.19 -2.08
CA ASN A 116 11.43 8.41 -1.54
C ASN A 116 10.37 9.30 -0.83
N PRO A 117 10.72 9.92 0.30
CA PRO A 117 9.74 10.62 1.15
C PRO A 117 9.06 11.80 0.43
N TYR A 118 9.75 12.44 -0.50
CA TYR A 118 9.22 13.59 -1.24
C TYR A 118 8.07 13.20 -2.18
N ASP A 119 8.29 12.20 -3.05
CA ASP A 119 7.23 11.71 -3.93
C ASP A 119 6.13 10.98 -3.15
N CYS A 120 6.47 10.32 -2.04
CA CYS A 120 5.51 9.74 -1.12
C CYS A 120 4.55 10.82 -0.60
N CYS A 121 5.09 11.92 -0.06
CA CYS A 121 4.32 13.06 0.45
C CYS A 121 3.36 13.62 -0.60
N VAL A 122 3.84 13.92 -1.82
CA VAL A 122 2.97 14.40 -2.91
C VAL A 122 1.87 13.38 -3.23
N SER A 123 2.24 12.11 -3.36
CA SER A 123 1.25 11.08 -3.69
C SER A 123 0.23 10.87 -2.58
N PHE A 124 0.58 11.15 -1.32
CA PHE A 124 -0.30 11.04 -0.17
C PHE A 124 -1.23 12.24 -0.06
N PHE A 125 -0.74 13.46 -0.32
CA PHE A 125 -1.59 14.64 -0.43
C PHE A 125 -2.78 14.40 -1.38
N TYR A 126 -2.51 13.98 -2.62
CA TYR A 126 -3.57 13.72 -3.58
C TYR A 126 -4.52 12.61 -3.11
N HIS A 127 -3.99 11.54 -2.52
CA HIS A 127 -4.84 10.47 -2.00
C HIS A 127 -5.77 10.96 -0.89
N THR A 128 -5.26 11.74 0.05
CA THR A 128 -6.01 12.28 1.18
C THR A 128 -7.03 13.32 0.72
N ARG A 129 -6.68 14.17 -0.25
CA ARG A 129 -7.60 15.16 -0.82
C ARG A 129 -8.71 14.50 -1.65
N ASP A 130 -8.36 13.50 -2.45
CA ASP A 130 -9.27 12.93 -3.45
C ASP A 130 -10.18 11.85 -2.84
N MET A 131 -9.84 11.27 -1.68
CA MET A 131 -10.67 10.33 -0.94
C MET A 131 -11.56 11.03 0.11
N PRO A 132 -12.90 10.97 -0.04
CA PRO A 132 -13.83 11.68 0.84
C PRO A 132 -13.70 11.33 2.32
N GLU A 133 -13.29 10.10 2.65
CA GLU A 133 -13.17 9.58 4.02
C GLU A 133 -12.12 10.31 4.87
N TYR A 134 -11.22 11.07 4.24
CA TYR A 134 -10.28 11.93 4.97
C TYR A 134 -10.82 13.33 5.26
N HIS A 135 -11.94 13.72 4.64
CA HIS A 135 -12.55 15.05 4.77
C HIS A 135 -11.55 16.19 4.52
N PHE A 136 -10.71 16.03 3.50
CA PHE A 136 -9.62 16.95 3.14
C PHE A 136 -9.74 17.47 1.70
N GLN A 137 -10.93 17.44 1.10
CA GLN A 137 -11.16 17.75 -0.31
C GLN A 137 -10.77 19.19 -0.70
N HIS A 138 -10.84 20.12 0.26
CA HIS A 138 -10.47 21.52 0.09
C HIS A 138 -9.11 21.88 0.70
N GLY A 139 -8.39 20.89 1.21
CA GLY A 139 -7.09 21.09 1.83
C GLY A 139 -6.00 21.37 0.79
N THR A 140 -5.02 22.15 1.22
CA THR A 140 -3.86 22.56 0.42
C THR A 140 -2.69 21.60 0.60
N PHE A 141 -1.72 21.67 -0.32
CA PHE A 141 -0.48 20.90 -0.17
C PHE A 141 0.32 21.35 1.07
N ASP A 142 0.29 22.65 1.39
CA ASP A 142 0.99 23.20 2.55
C ASP A 142 0.45 22.63 3.86
N GLU A 143 -0.87 22.62 4.04
CA GLU A 143 -1.52 22.02 5.21
C GLU A 143 -1.22 20.51 5.33
N PHE A 144 -1.26 19.78 4.20
CA PHE A 144 -0.94 18.36 4.20
C PHE A 144 0.54 18.11 4.52
N PHE A 145 1.44 18.94 3.98
CA PHE A 145 2.87 18.83 4.23
C PHE A 145 3.18 18.98 5.71
N ASP A 146 2.57 19.96 6.39
CA ASP A 146 2.72 20.15 7.83
C ASP A 146 2.28 18.89 8.60
N MET A 147 1.11 18.32 8.25
CA MET A 147 0.64 17.06 8.84
C MET A 147 1.61 15.89 8.58
N PHE A 148 2.15 15.77 7.37
CA PHE A 148 3.06 14.70 6.98
C PHE A 148 4.38 14.77 7.75
N VAL A 149 4.99 15.96 7.87
CA VAL A 149 6.25 16.14 8.61
C VAL A 149 6.08 15.88 10.11
N GLU A 150 4.91 16.24 10.67
CA GLU A 150 4.57 15.95 12.06
C GLU A 150 4.16 14.49 12.31
N GLY A 151 3.97 13.69 11.25
CA GLY A 151 3.49 12.31 11.35
C GLY A 151 2.01 12.20 11.75
N LYS A 152 1.23 13.27 11.56
CA LYS A 152 -0.21 13.36 11.87
C LYS A 152 -1.07 13.08 10.63
N VAL A 153 -0.74 12.00 9.94
CA VAL A 153 -1.46 11.47 8.78
C VAL A 153 -1.79 9.99 9.01
N ASP A 154 -2.65 9.41 8.18
CA ASP A 154 -3.01 7.99 8.30
C ASP A 154 -1.76 7.11 8.39
N PHE A 155 -1.79 6.11 9.28
CA PHE A 155 -0.66 5.21 9.57
C PHE A 155 0.55 5.86 10.28
N GLY A 156 0.46 7.14 10.66
CA GLY A 156 1.44 7.84 11.47
C GLY A 156 2.68 8.32 10.69
N ASP A 157 3.81 8.41 11.37
CA ASP A 157 5.05 8.95 10.81
C ASP A 157 5.71 8.01 9.79
N TYR A 158 6.02 8.56 8.61
CA TYR A 158 6.66 7.84 7.50
C TYR A 158 8.01 7.22 7.90
N PHE A 159 8.84 7.94 8.64
CA PHE A 159 10.20 7.49 8.96
C PHE A 159 10.17 6.41 10.03
N ASP A 160 9.25 6.48 11.00
CA ASP A 160 9.06 5.39 11.97
C ASP A 160 8.66 4.09 11.27
N ASN A 161 7.79 4.16 10.26
CA ASN A 161 7.43 3.01 9.44
C ASN A 161 8.64 2.47 8.66
N LEU A 162 9.30 3.35 7.89
CA LEU A 162 10.45 3.00 7.06
C LEU A 162 11.59 2.38 7.86
N ILE A 163 12.02 3.04 8.94
CA ILE A 163 13.16 2.60 9.75
C ILE A 163 12.85 1.26 10.42
N SER A 164 11.62 1.09 10.93
CA SER A 164 11.23 -0.16 11.57
C SER A 164 11.36 -1.37 10.65
N TRP A 165 11.09 -1.22 9.35
CA TRP A 165 11.28 -2.28 8.36
C TRP A 165 12.69 -2.36 7.81
N TYR A 166 13.39 -1.22 7.74
CA TYR A 166 14.78 -1.16 7.27
C TYR A 166 15.74 -1.98 8.15
N ASP A 167 15.48 -2.03 9.46
CA ASP A 167 16.26 -2.85 10.41
C ASP A 167 16.12 -4.36 10.14
N HIS A 168 15.04 -4.76 9.46
CA HIS A 168 14.74 -6.15 9.09
C HIS A 168 15.00 -6.47 7.62
N ARG A 169 15.58 -5.53 6.85
CA ARG A 169 15.77 -5.69 5.39
C ARG A 169 16.64 -6.87 4.97
N HIS A 170 17.46 -7.39 5.89
CA HIS A 170 18.35 -8.53 5.67
C HIS A 170 17.81 -9.83 6.26
N ASP A 171 16.62 -9.82 6.86
CA ASP A 171 15.97 -11.04 7.32
C ASP A 171 15.66 -11.94 6.11
N PRO A 172 15.86 -13.26 6.21
CA PRO A 172 15.76 -14.17 5.06
C PRO A 172 14.33 -14.26 4.48
N ASN A 173 13.33 -13.87 5.25
CA ASN A 173 11.92 -13.84 4.85
C ASN A 173 11.40 -12.43 4.55
N VAL A 174 12.30 -11.46 4.36
CA VAL A 174 11.98 -10.07 3.98
C VAL A 174 12.66 -9.75 2.66
N LEU A 175 11.87 -9.35 1.66
CA LEU A 175 12.37 -8.75 0.43
C LEU A 175 12.13 -7.24 0.50
N PHE A 176 13.21 -6.47 0.60
CA PHE A 176 13.14 -5.02 0.66
C PHE A 176 13.43 -4.42 -0.73
N VAL A 177 12.53 -3.58 -1.22
CA VAL A 177 12.65 -2.94 -2.54
C VAL A 177 12.17 -1.50 -2.51
N THR A 178 12.76 -0.64 -3.35
CA THR A 178 12.27 0.72 -3.54
C THR A 178 11.42 0.84 -4.82
N TYR A 179 10.45 1.74 -4.81
CA TYR A 179 9.65 2.08 -5.99
C TYR A 179 10.54 2.52 -7.17
N GLU A 180 11.61 3.26 -6.88
CA GLU A 180 12.58 3.74 -7.85
C GLU A 180 13.35 2.59 -8.51
N GLN A 181 13.71 1.56 -7.74
CA GLN A 181 14.31 0.33 -8.27
C GLN A 181 13.34 -0.44 -9.18
N LEU A 182 12.06 -0.56 -8.80
CA LEU A 182 11.03 -1.17 -9.67
C LEU A 182 10.87 -0.38 -10.98
N LYS A 183 10.89 0.95 -10.91
CA LYS A 183 10.80 1.83 -12.08
C LYS A 183 12.02 1.73 -12.99
N LYS A 184 13.21 1.55 -12.43
CA LYS A 184 14.47 1.46 -13.16
C LYS A 184 14.60 0.16 -13.96
N ASP A 185 14.23 -0.97 -13.37
CA ASP A 185 14.31 -2.27 -14.06
C ASP A 185 13.21 -3.23 -13.58
N ILE A 186 12.00 -3.05 -14.12
CA ILE A 186 10.85 -3.86 -13.73
C ILE A 186 11.05 -5.34 -14.07
N LYS A 187 11.78 -5.67 -15.16
CA LYS A 187 11.98 -7.06 -15.58
C LYS A 187 12.81 -7.81 -14.55
N ALA A 188 13.95 -7.25 -14.14
CA ALA A 188 14.79 -7.87 -13.13
C ALA A 188 14.06 -8.01 -11.78
N TRP A 189 13.27 -7.02 -11.38
CA TRP A 189 12.55 -7.09 -10.12
C TRP A 189 11.38 -8.06 -10.12
N VAL A 190 10.64 -8.22 -11.23
CA VAL A 190 9.61 -9.25 -11.34
C VAL A 190 10.22 -10.64 -11.15
N LEU A 191 11.40 -10.91 -11.73
CA LEU A 191 12.12 -12.17 -11.52
C LEU A 191 12.55 -12.35 -10.06
N LYS A 192 13.14 -11.33 -9.43
CA LYS A 192 13.54 -11.37 -8.01
C LYS A 192 12.36 -11.61 -7.08
N VAL A 193 11.23 -10.94 -7.31
CA VAL A 193 10.00 -11.14 -6.55
C VAL A 193 9.50 -12.58 -6.73
N ALA A 194 9.51 -13.09 -7.96
CA ALA A 194 9.08 -14.45 -8.22
C ALA A 194 9.95 -15.50 -7.51
N ASP A 195 11.28 -15.39 -7.58
CA ASP A 195 12.20 -16.26 -6.84
C ASP A 195 11.98 -16.18 -5.33
N PHE A 196 11.74 -14.97 -4.81
CA PHE A 196 11.46 -14.77 -3.40
C PHE A 196 10.15 -15.43 -2.98
N ILE A 197 9.10 -15.41 -3.82
CA ILE A 197 7.84 -16.11 -3.55
C ILE A 197 8.07 -17.62 -3.52
N ASP A 198 8.65 -18.18 -4.59
CA ASP A 198 9.01 -19.60 -4.74
C ASP A 198 9.81 -19.73 -6.05
N GLU A 199 10.94 -20.44 -6.02
CA GLU A 199 11.82 -20.63 -7.17
C GLU A 199 11.07 -21.13 -8.41
N LYS A 200 10.00 -21.92 -8.25
CA LYS A 200 9.17 -22.39 -9.37
C LYS A 200 8.56 -21.25 -10.20
N TYR A 201 8.21 -20.12 -9.57
CA TYR A 201 7.64 -18.97 -10.28
C TYR A 201 8.72 -18.25 -11.08
N GLY A 202 9.90 -18.06 -10.49
CA GLY A 202 11.04 -17.48 -11.18
C GLY A 202 11.50 -18.35 -12.35
N GLN A 203 11.58 -19.67 -12.16
CA GLN A 203 11.88 -20.61 -13.23
C GLN A 203 10.87 -20.50 -14.36
N LYS A 204 9.57 -20.49 -14.04
CA LYS A 204 8.50 -20.35 -15.03
C LYS A 204 8.65 -19.08 -15.87
N LEU A 205 8.91 -17.94 -15.23
CA LEU A 205 9.13 -16.67 -15.94
C LEU A 205 10.37 -16.66 -16.84
N ARG A 206 11.42 -17.40 -16.47
CA ARG A 206 12.63 -17.52 -17.29
C ARG A 206 12.46 -18.45 -18.48
N THR A 207 11.64 -19.50 -18.34
CA THR A 207 11.45 -20.53 -19.39
C THR A 207 10.29 -20.25 -20.33
N ASP A 208 9.29 -19.50 -19.88
CA ASP A 208 8.09 -19.17 -20.65
C ASP A 208 8.05 -17.65 -20.90
N GLU A 209 8.60 -17.24 -22.04
CA GLU A 209 8.66 -15.84 -22.44
C GLU A 209 7.26 -15.22 -22.62
N SER A 210 6.28 -16.00 -23.08
CA SER A 210 4.89 -15.54 -23.22
C SER A 210 4.30 -15.23 -21.84
N TYR A 211 4.49 -16.13 -20.87
CA TYR A 211 4.09 -15.91 -19.49
C TYR A 211 4.70 -14.64 -18.91
N PHE A 212 6.01 -14.44 -19.10
CA PHE A 212 6.69 -13.26 -18.58
C PHE A 212 6.19 -11.98 -19.23
N ASN A 213 6.02 -11.97 -20.56
CA ASN A 213 5.49 -10.81 -21.28
C ASN A 213 4.06 -10.48 -20.86
N ASN A 214 3.20 -11.49 -20.62
CA ASN A 214 1.85 -11.28 -20.10
C ASN A 214 1.85 -10.62 -18.71
N VAL A 215 2.72 -11.09 -17.81
CA VAL A 215 2.89 -10.46 -16.48
C VAL A 215 3.31 -9.00 -16.64
N LEU A 216 4.33 -8.71 -17.46
CA LEU A 216 4.84 -7.36 -17.69
C LEU A 216 3.80 -6.41 -18.30
N GLU A 217 2.99 -6.90 -19.24
CA GLU A 217 1.92 -6.12 -19.84
C GLU A 217 0.86 -5.74 -18.79
N ASN A 218 0.39 -6.72 -18.01
CA ASN A 218 -0.68 -6.55 -17.03
C ASN A 218 -0.31 -5.62 -15.87
N ILE A 219 0.98 -5.53 -15.53
CA ILE A 219 1.47 -4.64 -14.46
C ILE A 219 1.88 -3.25 -14.96
N SER A 220 1.70 -2.96 -16.25
CA SER A 220 2.01 -1.63 -16.79
C SER A 220 1.11 -0.56 -16.16
N ILE A 221 1.63 0.66 -16.01
CA ILE A 221 0.86 1.78 -15.44
C ILE A 221 -0.44 2.01 -16.21
N LYS A 222 -0.42 1.88 -17.54
CA LYS A 222 -1.61 2.01 -18.37
C LYS A 222 -2.68 0.99 -17.96
N ARG A 223 -2.34 -0.31 -17.93
CA ARG A 223 -3.28 -1.36 -17.52
C ARG A 223 -3.79 -1.17 -16.09
N MET A 224 -2.92 -0.73 -15.17
CA MET A 224 -3.33 -0.43 -13.80
C MET A 224 -4.26 0.78 -13.71
N LYS A 225 -4.03 1.85 -14.47
CA LYS A 225 -4.95 3.01 -14.52
C LYS A 225 -6.34 2.57 -14.95
N ASP A 226 -6.42 1.86 -16.08
CA ASP A 226 -7.68 1.38 -16.63
C ASP A 226 -8.38 0.41 -15.65
N GLY A 227 -7.65 -0.48 -14.98
CA GLY A 227 -8.25 -1.46 -14.08
C GLY A 227 -8.64 -0.91 -12.70
N VAL A 228 -7.74 -0.17 -12.06
CA VAL A 228 -7.87 0.24 -10.65
C VAL A 228 -8.72 1.49 -10.48
N ASN A 229 -8.60 2.46 -11.39
CA ASN A 229 -9.41 3.68 -11.25
C ASN A 229 -10.89 3.37 -11.52
N ASP A 230 -11.18 2.53 -12.53
CA ASP A 230 -12.54 2.05 -12.82
C ASP A 230 -13.11 1.27 -11.62
N SER A 231 -12.33 0.36 -11.02
CA SER A 231 -12.80 -0.47 -9.90
C SER A 231 -13.14 0.34 -8.65
N LEU A 232 -12.34 1.36 -8.34
CA LEU A 232 -12.57 2.20 -7.16
C LEU A 232 -13.79 3.11 -7.33
N MET A 233 -14.13 3.50 -8.57
CA MET A 233 -15.36 4.26 -8.83
C MET A 233 -16.62 3.40 -8.65
N SER A 234 -16.55 2.08 -8.86
CA SER A 234 -17.71 1.17 -8.77
C SER A 234 -17.88 0.48 -7.41
N VAL A 235 -16.95 0.65 -6.47
CA VAL A 235 -16.91 -0.13 -5.21
C VAL A 235 -18.22 -0.05 -4.41
N PHE A 236 -18.88 1.11 -4.40
CA PHE A 236 -20.15 1.29 -3.71
C PHE A 236 -21.28 0.49 -4.34
N ASP A 237 -21.37 0.49 -5.67
CA ASP A 237 -22.37 -0.27 -6.41
C ASP A 237 -22.10 -1.78 -6.26
N ASP A 238 -20.82 -2.17 -6.26
CA ASP A 238 -20.38 -3.55 -6.05
C ASP A 238 -20.81 -4.07 -4.67
N VAL A 239 -20.64 -3.28 -3.61
CA VAL A 239 -21.03 -3.64 -2.24
C VAL A 239 -22.56 -3.61 -2.06
N LYS A 240 -23.26 -2.63 -2.64
CA LYS A 240 -24.74 -2.53 -2.54
C LYS A 240 -25.49 -3.58 -3.35
N SER A 241 -24.90 -4.05 -4.45
CA SER A 241 -25.50 -5.08 -5.31
C SER A 241 -25.33 -6.49 -4.74
N LEU A 242 -24.66 -6.64 -3.60
CA LEU A 242 -24.52 -7.91 -2.92
C LEU A 242 -25.89 -8.46 -2.49
N PRO A 243 -26.26 -9.68 -2.92
CA PRO A 243 -27.49 -10.29 -2.46
C PRO A 243 -27.42 -10.55 -0.96
N GLY A 244 -28.48 -10.21 -0.23
CA GLY A 244 -28.62 -10.29 1.23
C GLY A 244 -28.63 -11.71 1.82
N GLY A 245 -27.80 -12.62 1.33
CA GLY A 245 -27.66 -13.99 1.82
C GLY A 245 -26.26 -14.53 1.56
N LYS A 246 -25.51 -14.76 2.65
CA LYS A 246 -24.16 -15.34 2.74
C LYS A 246 -23.02 -14.51 2.12
N VAL A 247 -22.95 -13.22 2.42
CA VAL A 247 -21.70 -12.46 2.29
C VAL A 247 -20.79 -12.74 3.50
N PRO A 248 -19.46 -12.85 3.33
CA PRO A 248 -18.54 -12.98 4.46
C PRO A 248 -18.74 -11.83 5.47
N LYS A 249 -18.55 -12.09 6.77
CA LYS A 249 -18.84 -11.11 7.82
C LYS A 249 -18.04 -9.82 7.64
N TRP A 250 -16.77 -9.92 7.23
CA TRP A 250 -15.93 -8.76 6.97
C TRP A 250 -16.48 -7.86 5.86
N VAL A 251 -17.24 -8.41 4.90
CA VAL A 251 -17.89 -7.62 3.83
C VAL A 251 -19.02 -6.79 4.39
N ALA A 252 -19.82 -7.35 5.32
CA ALA A 252 -20.89 -6.63 6.00
C ALA A 252 -20.33 -5.50 6.87
N VAL A 253 -19.29 -5.78 7.66
CA VAL A 253 -18.60 -4.76 8.49
C VAL A 253 -18.02 -3.64 7.62
N LEU A 254 -17.39 -4.00 6.49
CA LEU A 254 -16.87 -3.01 5.55
C LEU A 254 -17.98 -2.13 4.98
N ALA A 255 -19.12 -2.72 4.60
CA ALA A 255 -20.28 -1.99 4.08
C ALA A 255 -20.85 -1.01 5.11
N GLU A 256 -20.90 -1.38 6.39
CA GLU A 256 -21.34 -0.52 7.50
C GLU A 256 -20.34 0.60 7.81
N ALA A 257 -19.03 0.31 7.70
CA ALA A 257 -17.95 1.27 7.95
C ALA A 257 -17.82 2.33 6.85
N MET A 258 -18.25 2.03 5.63
CA MET A 258 -18.31 3.02 4.55
C MET A 258 -19.37 4.08 4.90
N SER A 259 -18.92 5.31 5.19
CA SER A 259 -19.82 6.38 5.64
C SER A 259 -20.88 6.72 4.58
N GLU A 260 -22.06 7.17 5.01
CA GLU A 260 -23.08 7.69 4.08
C GLU A 260 -22.52 8.78 3.15
N GLU A 261 -21.56 9.57 3.63
CA GLU A 261 -20.89 10.61 2.86
C GLU A 261 -19.97 10.03 1.77
N ALA A 262 -19.21 8.98 2.07
CA ALA A 262 -18.46 8.22 1.07
C ALA A 262 -19.41 7.59 0.04
N THR A 263 -20.60 7.14 0.45
CA THR A 263 -21.61 6.62 -0.50
C THR A 263 -22.27 7.68 -1.37
N LYS A 264 -22.17 8.97 -1.02
CA LYS A 264 -22.77 10.11 -1.74
C LYS A 264 -21.74 10.84 -2.61
N ASN A 265 -20.46 10.79 -2.25
CA ASN A 265 -19.37 11.48 -2.95
C ASN A 265 -18.37 10.46 -3.50
N THR A 266 -18.17 10.42 -4.81
CA THR A 266 -17.13 9.59 -5.43
C THR A 266 -15.74 10.19 -5.23
N MET A 267 -14.70 9.36 -5.34
CA MET A 267 -13.31 9.82 -5.30
C MET A 267 -13.07 10.87 -6.40
N ASN A 268 -12.46 12.00 -6.02
CA ASN A 268 -12.21 13.11 -6.93
C ASN A 268 -10.84 12.98 -7.60
N GLY A 269 -10.75 12.27 -8.73
CA GLY A 269 -9.51 12.14 -9.50
C GLY A 269 -8.99 10.70 -9.61
N ASP A 270 -7.74 10.55 -10.03
CA ASP A 270 -7.15 9.23 -10.33
C ASP A 270 -6.36 8.66 -9.14
N PHE A 271 -6.72 7.45 -8.68
CA PHE A 271 -5.94 6.74 -7.68
C PHE A 271 -4.53 6.38 -8.20
N VAL A 272 -4.48 5.82 -9.42
CA VAL A 272 -3.25 5.65 -10.18
C VAL A 272 -2.97 6.95 -10.96
N ARG A 273 -2.36 7.92 -10.29
CA ARG A 273 -2.20 9.30 -10.80
C ARG A 273 -1.18 9.44 -11.94
N LYS A 274 0.12 9.50 -11.62
CA LYS A 274 1.21 9.67 -12.63
C LYS A 274 2.12 8.45 -12.76
N GLY A 275 2.43 7.76 -11.66
CA GLY A 275 3.32 6.59 -11.68
C GLY A 275 4.77 6.91 -12.08
N ILE A 276 5.27 8.07 -11.65
CA ILE A 276 6.62 8.56 -11.96
C ILE A 276 7.44 8.81 -10.68
N VAL A 277 8.75 8.95 -10.87
CA VAL A 277 9.72 9.40 -9.88
C VAL A 277 10.03 10.87 -10.17
N GLY A 278 10.14 11.70 -9.13
CA GLY A 278 10.53 13.12 -9.24
C GLY A 278 9.38 14.11 -9.40
N ASP A 279 8.13 13.71 -9.15
CA ASP A 279 6.99 14.64 -9.26
C ASP A 279 6.97 15.68 -8.13
N TRP A 280 7.67 15.39 -7.03
CA TRP A 280 7.87 16.32 -5.93
C TRP A 280 8.41 17.70 -6.36
N ARG A 281 9.21 17.74 -7.43
CA ARG A 281 9.78 18.98 -8.00
C ARG A 281 8.73 19.99 -8.44
N ASN A 282 7.52 19.52 -8.75
CA ASN A 282 6.41 20.36 -9.21
C ASN A 282 5.52 20.86 -8.06
N HIS A 283 5.83 20.51 -6.80
CA HIS A 283 4.94 20.76 -5.66
C HIS A 283 5.65 21.44 -4.50
N PHE A 284 6.86 20.98 -4.16
CA PHE A 284 7.57 21.48 -3.00
C PHE A 284 8.11 22.90 -3.24
N SER A 285 7.86 23.79 -2.27
CA SER A 285 8.62 25.03 -2.14
C SER A 285 10.01 24.77 -1.58
N SER A 286 10.95 25.72 -1.76
CA SER A 286 12.30 25.59 -1.20
C SER A 286 12.29 25.46 0.33
N ASP A 287 11.36 26.13 1.02
CA ASP A 287 11.19 26.03 2.47
C ASP A 287 10.75 24.62 2.90
N GLN A 288 9.77 24.05 2.19
CA GLN A 288 9.29 22.69 2.45
C GLN A 288 10.39 21.65 2.21
N VAL A 289 11.24 21.86 1.19
CA VAL A 289 12.41 21.01 0.97
C VAL A 289 13.32 21.04 2.19
N GLU A 290 13.72 22.21 2.67
CA GLU A 290 14.63 22.33 3.82
C GLU A 290 14.03 21.76 5.10
N ARG A 291 12.73 21.98 5.35
CA ARG A 291 12.01 21.40 6.49
C ARG A 291 12.00 19.87 6.44
N LEU A 292 11.76 19.28 5.27
CA LEU A 292 11.78 17.82 5.13
C LEU A 292 13.21 17.27 5.24
N LYS A 293 14.24 17.96 4.73
CA LYS A 293 15.65 17.59 4.93
C LYS A 293 16.02 17.56 6.41
N GLN A 294 15.62 18.58 7.17
CA GLN A 294 15.84 18.61 8.62
C GLN A 294 15.15 17.42 9.29
N ARG A 295 13.88 17.15 8.94
CA ARG A 295 13.15 16.00 9.47
C ARG A 295 13.82 14.66 9.15
N ILE A 296 14.30 14.49 7.92
CA ILE A 296 15.06 13.31 7.50
C ILE A 296 16.30 13.17 8.37
N GLN A 297 17.09 14.23 8.54
CA GLN A 297 18.31 14.20 9.34
C GLN A 297 18.03 13.82 10.80
N GLU A 298 16.99 14.41 11.40
CA GLU A 298 16.57 14.11 12.77
C GLU A 298 16.15 12.64 12.93
N LYS A 299 15.30 12.13 12.02
CA LYS A 299 14.73 10.78 12.13
C LYS A 299 15.70 9.68 11.76
N THR A 300 16.66 9.98 10.89
CA THR A 300 17.62 8.99 10.35
C THR A 300 19.02 9.14 10.93
N LEU A 301 19.19 9.94 11.98
CA LEU A 301 20.49 10.21 12.58
C LEU A 301 21.24 8.91 12.92
N GLY A 302 22.45 8.76 12.37
CA GLY A 302 23.29 7.58 12.56
C GLY A 302 22.87 6.34 11.77
N ARG A 303 21.95 6.47 10.81
CA ARG A 303 21.47 5.37 9.94
C ARG A 303 21.78 5.67 8.48
N ASP A 304 22.01 4.61 7.69
CA ASP A 304 22.25 4.63 6.24
C ASP A 304 20.96 4.44 5.43
N VAL A 305 19.78 4.58 6.05
CA VAL A 305 18.49 4.33 5.39
C VAL A 305 18.26 5.24 4.18
N MET A 306 18.80 6.45 4.18
CA MET A 306 18.67 7.35 3.04
C MET A 306 19.56 6.97 1.85
N ASP A 307 20.55 6.08 2.04
CA ASP A 307 21.38 5.55 0.95
C ASP A 307 20.56 4.70 -0.03
N LEU A 308 19.36 4.28 0.35
CA LEU A 308 18.37 3.68 -0.57
C LEU A 308 18.13 4.54 -1.82
N TRP A 309 18.32 5.86 -1.71
CA TRP A 309 18.04 6.83 -2.75
C TRP A 309 19.27 7.66 -3.16
N LYS A 310 20.49 7.24 -2.80
CA LYS A 310 21.73 7.96 -3.14
C LYS A 310 21.96 8.16 -4.64
N ASP A 311 21.40 7.25 -5.46
CA ASP A 311 21.49 7.28 -6.92
C ASP A 311 20.29 7.99 -7.56
N THR A 312 19.45 8.63 -6.76
CA THR A 312 18.31 9.43 -7.22
C THR A 312 18.57 10.91 -6.97
N ASP A 313 17.77 11.76 -7.60
CA ASP A 313 17.95 13.20 -7.65
C ASP A 313 17.23 13.92 -6.49
N ILE A 314 17.04 13.26 -5.34
CA ILE A 314 16.39 13.86 -4.16
C ILE A 314 17.31 14.86 -3.43
N PRO A 315 16.76 15.93 -2.80
CA PRO A 315 17.53 17.04 -2.21
C PRO A 315 18.43 16.72 -1.01
#